data_AF-A0A9E3KEK8-F1
#
_entry.id   AF-A0A9E3KEK8-F1
#
_cell.length_a   1.000
_cell.length_b   1.000
_cell.length_c   1.000
_cell.angle_alpha   90.00
_cell.angle_beta   90.00
_cell.angle_gamma   90.00
#
_symmetry.space_group_name_H-M   'P 1'
#
loop_
_entity.id
_entity.type
_entity.pdbx_description
1 polymer ?
#
loop_
_entity_poly.entity_id
_entity_poly.type
_entity_poly.pdbx_seq_one_letter_code
_entity_poly.pdbx_strand_id
1 'polypeptide(L)'
;PARNQVLITGPISSLPWQGTFHVDKGYIYFRNVGNRLLLGGARNIDPEGETTAEFGHSESIQTYLTDFLQQKLLPNSQVSIENWWSGIMGVGPTKRAIVKQISDRISLAVRLGGMGVALGSKIAEEAAILLRPQ
;
A
#
# COMPACT_ATOMS: atom_id res chain seq x y z
N PRO A 1 11.01 -5.93 5.96
CA PRO A 1 9.66 -6.03 5.35
C PRO A 1 8.75 -5.07 6.12
N ALA A 2 7.70 -4.56 5.49
CA ALA A 2 6.74 -3.69 6.17
C ALA A 2 5.33 -4.03 5.74
N ARG A 3 4.47 -4.39 6.69
CA ARG A 3 3.07 -4.64 6.46
C ARG A 3 2.33 -3.32 6.29
N ASN A 4 1.36 -3.32 5.38
CA ASN A 4 0.35 -2.29 5.23
C ASN A 4 -1.01 -2.97 5.27
N GLN A 5 -1.99 -2.30 5.86
CA GLN A 5 -3.36 -2.77 5.94
C GLN A 5 -4.27 -1.84 5.16
N VAL A 6 -5.28 -2.43 4.52
CA VAL A 6 -6.23 -1.73 3.67
C VAL A 6 -7.62 -2.27 3.95
N LEU A 7 -8.60 -1.38 3.96
CA LEU A 7 -10.01 -1.69 3.99
C LEU A 7 -10.69 -1.22 2.71
N ILE A 8 -11.77 -1.89 2.34
CA ILE A 8 -12.73 -1.40 1.35
C ILE A 8 -14.12 -1.37 1.96
N THR A 9 -14.82 -0.27 1.73
CA THR A 9 -16.20 -0.13 2.18
C THR A 9 -17.16 -0.90 1.28
N GLY A 10 -18.37 -1.10 1.78
CA GLY A 10 -19.53 -1.33 0.92
C GLY A 10 -19.77 -0.15 -0.03
N PRO A 11 -20.66 -0.30 -1.02
CA PRO A 11 -21.08 0.79 -1.90
C PRO A 11 -21.64 1.98 -1.11
N ILE A 12 -21.24 3.20 -1.47
CA ILE A 12 -21.70 4.46 -0.87
C ILE A 12 -22.41 5.25 -1.97
N SER A 13 -23.70 5.56 -1.76
CA SER A 13 -24.56 6.18 -2.77
C SER A 13 -24.09 7.57 -3.20
N SER A 14 -23.54 8.36 -2.26
CA SER A 14 -23.10 9.72 -2.52
C SER A 14 -21.75 10.00 -1.85
N LEU A 15 -20.67 9.56 -2.48
CA LEU A 15 -19.32 9.99 -2.08
C LEU A 15 -19.11 11.46 -2.49
N PRO A 16 -18.72 12.36 -1.57
CA PRO A 16 -18.66 13.79 -1.90
C PRO A 16 -17.43 14.18 -2.73
N TRP A 17 -16.52 13.24 -2.95
CA TRP A 17 -15.27 13.44 -3.70
C TRP A 17 -14.95 12.24 -4.59
N GLN A 18 -14.23 12.53 -5.67
CA GLN A 18 -13.66 11.54 -6.57
C GLN A 18 -12.18 11.82 -6.79
N GLY A 19 -11.32 10.85 -6.49
CA GLY A 19 -9.88 11.03 -6.68
C GLY A 19 -9.01 10.05 -5.89
N THR A 20 -7.72 10.35 -5.83
CA THR A 20 -6.74 9.67 -4.97
C THR A 20 -6.12 10.70 -4.04
N PHE A 21 -6.14 10.41 -2.75
CA PHE A 21 -5.79 11.35 -1.69
C PHE A 21 -4.76 10.75 -0.76
N HIS A 22 -3.92 11.62 -0.21
CA HIS A 22 -2.85 11.27 0.72
C HIS A 22 -2.87 12.24 1.89
N VAL A 23 -2.72 11.71 3.11
CA VAL A 23 -2.71 12.46 4.36
C VAL A 23 -1.48 12.05 5.17
N ASP A 24 -0.99 12.96 6.00
CA ASP A 24 0.19 12.76 6.85
C ASP A 24 1.39 12.20 6.07
N LYS A 25 1.94 13.00 5.15
CA LYS A 25 3.11 12.62 4.33
C LYS A 25 2.90 11.33 3.51
N GLY A 26 1.64 10.95 3.26
CA GLY A 26 1.27 9.74 2.52
C GLY A 26 1.20 8.49 3.38
N TYR A 27 1.26 8.60 4.70
CA TYR A 27 1.03 7.47 5.59
C TYR A 27 -0.41 6.97 5.55
N ILE A 28 -1.37 7.85 5.33
CA ILE A 28 -2.77 7.48 5.10
C ILE A 28 -3.09 7.80 3.64
N TYR A 29 -3.73 6.87 2.94
CA TYR A 29 -4.16 7.08 1.58
C TYR A 29 -5.55 6.51 1.36
N PHE A 30 -6.34 7.19 0.53
CA PHE A 30 -7.66 6.71 0.15
C PHE A 30 -8.03 7.11 -1.27
N ARG A 31 -8.90 6.32 -1.89
CA ARG A 31 -9.41 6.59 -3.22
C ARG A 31 -10.74 5.91 -3.45
N ASN A 32 -11.45 6.36 -4.48
CA ASN A 32 -12.66 5.69 -4.95
C ASN A 32 -12.31 4.39 -5.68
N VAL A 33 -13.17 3.38 -5.51
CA VAL A 33 -13.20 2.16 -6.32
C VAL A 33 -14.66 1.96 -6.75
N GLY A 34 -15.01 2.48 -7.94
CA GLY A 34 -16.41 2.69 -8.29
C GLY A 34 -17.07 3.65 -7.28
N ASN A 35 -18.18 3.23 -6.68
CA ASN A 35 -18.87 3.95 -5.61
C ASN A 35 -18.43 3.52 -4.20
N ARG A 36 -17.30 2.83 -4.06
CA ARG A 36 -16.74 2.42 -2.77
C ARG A 36 -15.53 3.28 -2.43
N LEU A 37 -15.15 3.27 -1.15
CA LEU A 37 -13.92 3.87 -0.67
C LEU A 37 -12.92 2.77 -0.32
N LEU A 38 -11.71 2.88 -0.86
CA LEU A 38 -10.55 2.13 -0.40
C LEU A 38 -9.72 3.06 0.48
N LEU A 39 -9.37 2.62 1.69
CA LEU A 39 -8.57 3.36 2.67
C LEU A 39 -7.48 2.44 3.22
N GLY A 40 -6.25 2.93 3.31
CA GLY A 40 -5.15 2.13 3.86
C GLY A 40 -3.99 2.95 4.38
N GLY A 41 -3.01 2.22 4.92
CA GLY A 41 -1.77 2.79 5.46
C GLY A 41 -1.72 2.78 6.99
N ALA A 42 -1.42 3.94 7.59
CA ALA A 42 -1.30 4.18 9.04
C ALA A 42 -0.21 3.36 9.78
N ARG A 43 0.66 2.64 9.06
CA ARG A 43 1.77 1.84 9.65
C ARG A 43 2.76 2.64 10.52
N ASN A 44 2.74 3.97 10.45
CA ASN A 44 3.56 4.84 11.30
C ASN A 44 3.08 4.89 12.75
N ILE A 45 1.87 4.41 13.04
CA ILE A 45 1.29 4.39 14.39
C ILE A 45 1.88 3.24 15.22
N ASP A 46 2.18 2.13 14.56
CA ASP A 46 2.85 0.98 15.18
C ASP A 46 3.99 0.47 14.26
N PRO A 47 5.11 1.21 14.19
CA PRO A 47 6.21 0.86 13.29
C PRO A 47 6.83 -0.50 13.61
N GLU A 48 6.90 -0.86 14.89
CA GLU A 48 7.49 -2.13 15.33
C GLU A 48 6.56 -3.30 14.97
N GLY A 49 5.27 -3.21 15.30
CA GLY A 49 4.28 -4.24 14.98
C GLY A 49 4.08 -4.44 13.47
N GLU A 50 4.17 -3.37 12.67
CA GLU A 50 4.06 -3.47 11.22
C GLU A 50 5.39 -3.80 10.51
N THR A 51 6.51 -3.94 11.24
CA THR A 51 7.78 -4.44 10.69
C THR A 51 7.79 -5.98 10.72
N THR A 52 6.95 -6.58 9.88
CA THR A 52 6.77 -8.03 9.80
C THR A 52 6.68 -8.53 8.35
N ALA A 53 6.98 -9.82 8.15
CA ALA A 53 6.74 -10.54 6.90
C ALA A 53 5.39 -11.29 6.90
N GLU A 54 4.72 -11.36 8.05
CA GLU A 54 3.50 -12.12 8.21
C GLU A 54 2.26 -11.32 7.81
N PHE A 55 1.40 -11.95 7.02
CA PHE A 55 0.06 -11.42 6.76
C PHE A 55 -0.76 -11.41 8.04
N GLY A 56 -1.68 -10.47 8.13
CA GLY A 56 -2.60 -10.37 9.26
C GLY A 56 -3.12 -8.96 9.44
N HIS A 57 -3.77 -8.75 10.58
CA HIS A 57 -4.35 -7.47 10.98
C HIS A 57 -3.84 -7.06 12.35
N SER A 58 -3.71 -5.76 12.55
CA SER A 58 -3.37 -5.17 13.84
C SER A 58 -4.55 -4.35 14.31
N GLU A 59 -5.02 -4.62 15.52
CA GLU A 59 -6.14 -3.92 16.12
C GLU A 59 -5.91 -2.41 16.20
N SER A 60 -4.67 -1.99 16.50
CA SER A 60 -4.25 -0.58 16.53
C SER A 60 -4.46 0.12 15.18
N ILE A 61 -4.05 -0.52 14.09
CA ILE A 61 -4.16 0.00 12.73
C ILE A 61 -5.63 -0.02 12.26
N GLN A 62 -6.36 -1.11 12.53
CA GLN A 62 -7.77 -1.21 12.16
C GLN A 62 -8.63 -0.16 12.89
N THR A 63 -8.39 0.01 14.19
CA THR A 63 -9.06 1.04 15.01
C THR A 63 -8.78 2.42 14.43
N TYR A 64 -7.51 2.76 14.20
CA TYR A 64 -7.17 4.07 13.66
C TYR A 64 -7.79 4.35 12.28
N LEU A 65 -7.72 3.41 11.34
CA LEU A 65 -8.28 3.61 10.01
C LEU A 65 -9.82 3.67 10.04
N THR A 66 -10.47 2.93 10.93
CA THR A 66 -11.92 2.98 11.14
C THR A 66 -12.33 4.31 11.75
N ASP A 67 -11.62 4.79 12.76
CA ASP A 67 -11.83 6.11 13.36
C ASP A 67 -11.58 7.22 12.35
N PHE A 68 -10.53 7.12 11.54
CA PHE A 68 -10.26 8.09 10.48
C PHE A 68 -11.38 8.12 9.44
N LEU A 69 -11.86 6.94 9.03
CA LEU A 69 -13.01 6.82 8.13
C LEU A 69 -14.25 7.50 8.73
N GLN A 70 -14.60 7.16 9.97
CA GLN A 70 -15.83 7.63 10.59
C GLN A 70 -15.75 9.07 11.05
N GLN A 71 -14.61 9.57 11.53
CA GLN A 71 -14.52 10.90 12.13
C GLN A 71 -14.02 11.98 11.16
N LYS A 72 -13.24 11.60 10.14
CA LYS A 72 -12.61 12.55 9.22
C LYS A 72 -13.15 12.47 7.81
N LEU A 73 -13.33 11.26 7.28
CA LEU A 73 -13.82 11.11 5.91
C LEU A 73 -15.35 11.19 5.86
N LEU A 74 -16.07 10.43 6.68
CA LEU A 74 -17.52 10.29 6.57
C LEU A 74 -18.24 10.45 7.92
N PRO A 75 -18.10 11.61 8.61
CA PRO A 75 -18.65 11.90 9.96
C PRO A 75 -20.14 11.70 10.14
N ASN A 76 -20.92 11.81 9.06
CA ASN A 76 -22.38 11.76 9.13
C ASN A 76 -22.95 10.65 8.26
N SER A 77 -22.17 9.62 7.97
CA SER A 77 -22.61 8.51 7.12
C SER A 77 -22.30 7.17 7.78
N GLN A 78 -23.32 6.32 7.87
CA GLN A 78 -23.14 4.95 8.31
C GLN A 78 -22.60 4.14 7.13
N VAL A 79 -21.34 3.73 7.22
CA VAL A 79 -20.64 3.01 6.16
C VAL A 79 -20.21 1.65 6.69
N SER A 80 -20.59 0.59 5.97
CA SER A 80 -20.09 -0.75 6.25
C SER A 80 -18.69 -0.94 5.66
N ILE A 81 -17.81 -1.60 6.42
CA ILE A 81 -16.56 -2.12 5.90
C ILE A 81 -16.83 -3.54 5.40
N GLU A 82 -16.59 -3.79 4.12
CA GLU A 82 -16.91 -5.09 3.51
C GLU A 82 -15.74 -6.06 3.60
N ASN A 83 -14.51 -5.54 3.49
CA ASN A 83 -13.34 -6.39 3.57
C ASN A 83 -12.11 -5.65 4.08
N TRP A 84 -11.17 -6.45 4.59
CA TRP A 84 -9.83 -6.06 4.99
C TRP A 84 -8.80 -6.97 4.33
N TRP A 85 -7.64 -6.43 4.03
CA TRP A 85 -6.48 -7.24 3.68
C TRP A 85 -5.19 -6.55 4.10
N SER A 86 -4.11 -7.33 4.11
CA SER A 86 -2.76 -6.81 4.32
C SER A 86 -1.86 -7.15 3.15
N GLY A 87 -0.83 -6.33 2.96
CA GLY A 87 0.23 -6.54 1.99
C GLY A 87 1.59 -6.30 2.61
N ILE A 88 2.58 -7.09 2.20
CA ILE A 88 3.95 -7.00 2.69
C ILE A 88 4.82 -6.27 1.67
N MET A 89 5.37 -5.13 2.07
CA MET A 89 6.26 -4.32 1.25
C MET A 89 7.72 -4.72 1.45
N GLY A 90 8.42 -4.88 0.32
CA GLY A 90 9.88 -4.88 0.27
C GLY A 90 10.42 -3.46 0.46
N VAL A 91 10.74 -3.09 1.71
CA VAL A 91 11.35 -1.80 2.08
C VAL A 91 12.81 -1.98 2.49
N GLY A 92 13.57 -0.89 2.56
CA GLY A 92 14.91 -0.86 3.16
C GLY A 92 15.35 0.57 3.44
N PRO A 93 16.65 0.81 3.71
CA PRO A 93 17.15 2.11 4.17
C PRO A 93 16.99 3.22 3.13
N THR A 94 16.80 2.87 1.86
CA THR A 94 16.52 3.83 0.77
C THR A 94 15.26 3.42 0.03
N LYS A 95 14.59 4.40 -0.60
CA LYS A 95 13.43 4.18 -1.47
C LYS A 95 13.81 3.61 -2.86
N ARG A 96 15.09 3.40 -3.13
CA ARG A 96 15.56 2.90 -4.43
C ARG A 96 15.36 1.39 -4.52
N ALA A 97 14.76 0.96 -5.62
CA ALA A 97 14.73 -0.44 -6.01
C ALA A 97 16.16 -0.99 -6.14
N ILE A 98 16.30 -2.30 -5.96
CA ILE A 98 17.53 -3.02 -6.24
C ILE A 98 17.35 -3.70 -7.59
N VAL A 99 18.13 -3.27 -8.58
CA VAL A 99 18.23 -3.92 -9.88
C VAL A 99 19.68 -4.36 -10.09
N LYS A 100 19.92 -5.66 -10.21
CA LYS A 100 21.27 -6.20 -10.40
C LYS A 100 21.27 -7.58 -11.03
N GLN A 101 22.35 -7.92 -11.71
CA GLN A 101 22.65 -9.28 -12.14
C GLN A 101 23.35 -10.02 -10.98
N ILE A 102 22.92 -11.25 -10.71
CA ILE A 102 23.49 -12.13 -9.68
C ILE A 102 24.32 -13.24 -10.32
N SER A 103 23.95 -13.67 -11.53
CA SER A 103 24.71 -14.59 -12.38
C SER A 103 24.32 -14.43 -13.85
N ASP A 104 24.98 -15.15 -14.75
CA ASP A 104 24.73 -15.12 -16.20
C ASP A 104 23.25 -15.32 -16.58
N ARG A 105 22.48 -16.01 -15.74
CA ARG A 105 21.07 -16.35 -16.00
C ARG A 105 20.10 -15.82 -14.93
N ILE A 106 20.57 -14.99 -14.01
CA ILE A 106 19.76 -14.50 -12.88
C ILE A 106 19.93 -12.99 -12.73
N SER A 107 18.85 -12.26 -12.93
CA SER A 107 18.70 -10.85 -12.58
C SER A 107 17.68 -10.66 -11.46
N LEU A 108 17.90 -9.66 -10.62
CA LEU A 108 17.04 -9.33 -9.48
C LEU A 108 16.45 -7.93 -9.67
N ALA A 109 15.15 -7.79 -9.42
CA ALA A 109 14.42 -6.52 -9.35
C ALA A 109 13.51 -6.51 -8.11
N VAL A 110 13.97 -5.94 -7.01
CA VAL A 110 13.27 -6.01 -5.70
C VAL A 110 13.30 -4.68 -4.95
N ARG A 111 12.66 -4.66 -3.77
CA ARG A 111 12.64 -3.52 -2.83
C ARG A 111 12.00 -2.25 -3.42
N LEU A 112 10.78 -2.37 -3.94
CA LEU A 112 10.07 -1.26 -4.57
C LEU A 112 9.28 -0.37 -3.58
N GLY A 113 9.35 -0.63 -2.27
CA GLY A 113 8.95 0.30 -1.22
C GLY A 113 7.51 0.85 -1.28
N GLY A 114 6.57 0.07 -1.84
CA GLY A 114 5.17 0.47 -2.04
C GLY A 114 4.88 1.13 -3.40
N MET A 115 5.89 1.44 -4.21
CA MET A 115 5.76 2.05 -5.54
C MET A 115 5.84 1.02 -6.68
N GLY A 116 5.71 -0.27 -6.38
CA GLY A 116 5.99 -1.35 -7.33
C GLY A 116 5.10 -1.34 -8.57
N VAL A 117 3.84 -0.92 -8.43
CA VAL A 117 2.92 -0.78 -9.57
C VAL A 117 3.37 0.37 -10.49
N ALA A 118 3.80 1.50 -9.94
CA ALA A 118 4.21 2.67 -10.72
C ALA A 118 5.56 2.48 -11.40
N LEU A 119 6.51 1.83 -10.73
CA LEU A 119 7.88 1.64 -11.21
C LEU A 119 8.07 0.34 -12.00
N GLY A 120 7.10 -0.58 -11.94
CA GLY A 120 7.25 -1.97 -12.37
C GLY A 120 7.73 -2.13 -13.81
N SER A 121 7.15 -1.39 -14.75
CA SER A 121 7.52 -1.47 -16.17
C SER A 121 8.97 -1.07 -16.40
N LYS A 122 9.41 0.07 -15.84
CA LYS A 122 10.78 0.57 -16.01
C LYS A 122 11.81 -0.35 -15.36
N ILE A 123 11.53 -0.78 -14.13
CA ILE A 123 12.42 -1.65 -13.38
C ILE A 123 12.53 -3.04 -14.03
N ALA A 124 11.44 -3.54 -14.62
CA ALA A 124 11.45 -4.79 -15.37
C ALA A 124 12.29 -4.68 -16.65
N GLU A 125 12.20 -3.57 -17.38
CA GLU A 125 13.05 -3.30 -18.55
C GLU A 125 14.53 -3.31 -18.18
N GLU A 126 14.92 -2.59 -17.12
CA GLU A 126 16.30 -2.54 -16.63
C GLU A 126 16.81 -3.94 -16.25
N ALA A 127 16.00 -4.73 -15.55
CA ALA A 127 16.38 -6.09 -15.19
C ALA A 127 16.53 -7.01 -16.42
N ALA A 128 15.63 -6.88 -17.41
CA ALA A 128 15.67 -7.68 -18.63
C ALA A 128 16.91 -7.38 -19.49
N ILE A 129 17.36 -6.12 -19.53
CA ILE A 129 18.58 -5.74 -20.24
C ILE A 129 19.81 -6.48 -19.67
N LEU A 130 19.87 -6.67 -18.35
CA LEU A 130 20.98 -7.37 -17.69
C LEU A 130 21.06 -8.86 -18.05
N LEU A 131 20.00 -9.45 -18.58
CA LEU A 131 19.97 -10.85 -19.02
C LEU A 131 20.35 -11.03 -20.50
N ARG A 132 20.57 -9.94 -21.24
CA ARG A 132 20.95 -10.04 -22.65
C ARG A 132 22.39 -10.57 -22.77
N PRO A 133 22.64 -11.51 -23.70
CA PRO A 133 24.02 -11.84 -24.06
C PRO A 133 24.74 -10.57 -24.52
N GLN A 134 25.96 -10.35 -24.03
CA GLN A 134 26.85 -9.31 -24.58
C GLN A 134 27.44 -9.76 -25.90
#